data_AF-A0A0H2RZT9-F1
#
_entry.id   AF-A0A0H2RZT9-F1
#
_cell.length_a   1.000
_cell.length_b   1.000
_cell.length_c   1.000
_cell.angle_alpha   90.00
_cell.angle_beta   90.00
_cell.angle_gamma   90.00
#
_symmetry.space_group_name_H-M   'P 1'
#
loop_
_entity.id
_entity.type
_entity.pdbx_description
1 polymer ?
#
loop_
_entity_poly.entity_id
_entity_poly.type
_entity_poly.pdbx_seq_one_letter_code
_entity_poly.pdbx_strand_id
1 'polypeptide(L)'
;MHVYLPLQRFERCFKCEKKEELRLCSRCGEATYCSQACQKSDWDVHKLNCGKTDIIDLSKFYPILACLAESSHVFKEKPVHPALLHKVINDANPGVLPCELPDGLSPAKLLILGGERQLEARPNDKTWMPLAKTLKIEGKLIRRVVREGYALPIAMAICVALVRAIYTTTYSKDGGKRVRLRYGSSPIADFGICTGSAIVKSQDRLAYWLPSGEILPGQDPSQHYWIYFTTTRGEEITVDLAMFTFNVCTVVPTFGYGPLEMSAPTPFAPVFFRDREIRKNSPELYNERGRLSILRNATVLSMFDDPKCVSEGGFYSEFALNKLVSVAEQFAGHSFSDAEVEMLKLSAVRHSSLLSKEIQTENWKRYPKEVMLAIEQDPGQCDNLEKKGTAWAKTMQKWKRAYRKTNASTKQ
;
A
#
# COMPACT_ATOMS: atom_id res chain seq x y z
N MET A 1 -21.17 12.58 -8.61
CA MET A 1 -19.83 13.11 -8.30
C MET A 1 -18.90 12.63 -9.42
N HIS A 2 -18.56 13.46 -10.41
CA HIS A 2 -17.83 12.93 -11.57
C HIS A 2 -16.35 12.69 -11.27
N VAL A 3 -15.77 11.61 -11.82
CA VAL A 3 -14.33 11.30 -11.73
C VAL A 3 -13.60 11.85 -12.94
N TYR A 4 -12.54 12.63 -12.70
CA TYR A 4 -11.73 13.26 -13.73
C TYR A 4 -10.45 12.48 -13.94
N LEU A 5 -10.42 11.70 -15.03
CA LEU A 5 -9.28 10.85 -15.35
C LEU A 5 -8.09 11.67 -15.88
N PRO A 6 -6.88 11.46 -15.35
CA PRO A 6 -5.67 12.05 -15.91
C PRO A 6 -5.36 11.42 -17.28
N LEU A 7 -4.53 12.11 -18.07
CA LEU A 7 -3.98 11.53 -19.30
C LEU A 7 -3.23 10.23 -18.99
N GLN A 8 -3.43 9.20 -19.82
CA GLN A 8 -2.73 7.94 -19.63
C GLN A 8 -1.27 8.03 -20.12
N ARG A 9 -1.07 8.69 -21.27
CA ARG A 9 0.22 8.88 -21.93
C ARG A 9 0.24 10.21 -22.68
N PHE A 10 1.45 10.69 -23.01
CA PHE A 10 1.63 11.82 -23.91
C PHE A 10 1.58 11.34 -25.36
N GLU A 11 0.40 11.41 -25.98
CA GLU A 11 0.23 10.88 -27.34
C GLU A 11 0.42 11.94 -28.42
N ARG A 12 -0.14 13.14 -28.21
CA ARG A 12 -0.13 14.21 -29.21
C ARG A 12 -0.25 15.60 -28.58
N CYS A 13 0.21 16.60 -29.32
CA CYS A 13 -0.03 18.00 -29.03
C CYS A 13 -1.51 18.31 -29.21
N PHE A 14 -2.15 18.94 -28.21
CA PHE A 14 -3.56 19.31 -28.26
C PHE A 14 -3.88 20.31 -29.38
N LYS A 15 -2.88 21.04 -29.87
CA LYS A 15 -3.06 22.05 -30.94
C LYS A 15 -2.76 21.55 -32.34
N CYS A 16 -1.62 20.88 -32.53
CA CYS A 16 -1.09 20.54 -33.87
C CYS A 16 -0.83 19.05 -34.07
N GLU A 17 -1.25 18.21 -33.12
CA GLU A 17 -1.18 16.75 -33.16
C GLU A 17 0.21 16.10 -33.26
N LYS A 18 1.29 16.89 -33.35
CA LYS A 18 2.67 16.39 -33.27
C LYS A 18 2.87 15.55 -32.01
N LYS A 19 3.65 14.47 -32.13
CA LYS A 19 3.88 13.50 -31.03
C LYS A 19 5.21 13.70 -30.29
N GLU A 20 6.03 14.62 -30.77
CA GLU A 20 7.38 14.88 -30.27
C GLU A 20 7.42 16.08 -29.33
N GLU A 21 8.42 16.09 -28.44
CA GLU A 21 8.73 17.18 -27.52
C GLU A 21 7.54 17.68 -26.67
N LEU A 22 6.64 16.76 -26.32
CA LEU A 22 5.42 17.09 -25.59
C LEU A 22 5.74 17.56 -24.17
N ARG A 23 5.20 18.73 -23.83
CA ARG A 23 5.27 19.36 -22.51
C ARG A 23 3.86 19.51 -21.95
N LEU A 24 3.73 19.29 -20.65
CA LEU A 24 2.47 19.50 -19.95
C LEU A 24 2.22 21.00 -19.72
N CYS A 25 0.95 21.39 -19.74
CA CYS A 25 0.52 22.68 -19.22
C CYS A 25 0.97 22.79 -17.76
N SER A 26 1.80 23.78 -17.45
CA SER A 26 2.36 23.98 -16.11
C SER A 26 1.29 24.33 -15.05
N ARG A 27 0.10 24.77 -15.47
CA ARG A 27 -0.98 25.19 -14.56
C ARG A 27 -1.91 24.03 -14.16
N CYS A 28 -2.36 23.22 -15.11
CA CYS A 28 -3.28 22.11 -14.83
C CYS A 28 -2.63 20.72 -14.89
N GLY A 29 -1.51 20.56 -15.61
CA GLY A 29 -0.86 19.27 -15.79
C GLY A 29 -1.64 18.24 -16.64
N GLU A 30 -2.69 18.66 -17.35
CA GLU A 30 -3.64 17.77 -18.05
C GLU A 30 -3.70 17.97 -19.57
N ALA A 31 -3.02 18.99 -20.12
CA ALA A 31 -2.92 19.21 -21.57
C ALA A 31 -1.46 19.15 -22.03
N THR A 32 -1.22 18.60 -23.21
CA THR A 32 0.13 18.44 -23.80
C THR A 32 0.33 19.34 -25.01
N TYR A 33 1.49 19.99 -25.09
CA TYR A 33 1.88 20.86 -26.20
C TYR A 33 3.32 20.61 -26.62
N CYS A 34 3.61 20.59 -27.91
CA CYS A 34 5.00 20.47 -28.40
C CYS A 34 5.80 21.77 -28.26
N SER A 35 5.14 22.92 -28.06
CA SER A 35 5.78 24.23 -27.92
C SER A 35 4.89 25.22 -27.18
N GLN A 36 5.50 26.29 -26.66
CA GLN A 36 4.77 27.41 -26.07
C GLN A 36 3.87 28.12 -27.09
N ALA A 37 4.26 28.14 -28.38
CA ALA A 37 3.45 28.70 -29.45
C ALA A 37 2.13 27.92 -29.62
N CYS A 38 2.20 26.58 -29.61
CA CYS A 38 1.00 25.73 -29.64
C CYS A 38 0.11 25.96 -28.41
N GLN A 39 0.70 26.07 -27.21
CA GLN A 39 -0.06 26.36 -26.00
C GLN A 39 -0.77 27.72 -26.06
N LYS A 40 -0.08 28.78 -26.52
CA LYS A 40 -0.67 30.12 -26.69
C LYS A 40 -1.80 30.12 -27.73
N SER A 41 -1.62 29.39 -28.83
CA SER A 41 -2.62 29.28 -29.90
C SER A 41 -3.85 28.43 -29.51
N ASP A 42 -3.72 27.56 -28.51
CA ASP A 42 -4.82 26.79 -27.93
C ASP A 42 -5.46 27.50 -26.71
N TRP A 43 -4.85 28.61 -26.25
CA TRP A 43 -5.16 29.18 -24.95
C TRP A 43 -6.63 29.61 -24.80
N ASP A 44 -7.24 30.16 -25.85
CA ASP A 44 -8.63 30.63 -25.78
C ASP A 44 -9.63 29.50 -25.53
N VAL A 45 -9.33 28.29 -26.01
CA VAL A 45 -10.12 27.08 -25.77
C VAL A 45 -9.71 26.46 -24.43
N HIS A 46 -8.41 26.26 -24.22
CA HIS A 46 -7.88 25.58 -23.05
C HIS A 46 -8.20 26.30 -21.74
N LYS A 47 -8.19 27.64 -21.70
CA LYS A 47 -8.41 28.44 -20.48
C LYS A 47 -9.78 28.21 -19.85
N LEU A 48 -10.77 27.75 -20.63
CA LEU A 48 -12.11 27.41 -20.14
C LEU A 48 -12.09 26.22 -19.18
N ASN A 49 -11.17 25.28 -19.40
CA ASN A 49 -11.02 24.06 -18.61
C ASN A 49 -9.72 24.03 -17.78
N CYS A 50 -8.83 25.00 -17.98
CA CYS A 50 -7.55 25.12 -17.28
C CYS A 50 -7.74 25.71 -15.88
N GLY A 51 -7.80 24.84 -14.87
CA GLY A 51 -7.82 25.22 -13.45
C GLY A 51 -6.44 25.23 -12.80
N LYS A 52 -6.31 25.95 -11.68
CA LYS A 52 -5.18 25.75 -10.77
C LYS A 52 -5.32 24.36 -10.15
N THR A 53 -4.29 23.54 -10.29
CA THR A 53 -4.24 22.20 -9.72
C THR A 53 -3.18 22.16 -8.63
N ASP A 54 -3.60 21.82 -7.42
CA ASP A 54 -2.67 21.52 -6.34
C ASP A 54 -2.10 20.11 -6.57
N ILE A 55 -0.78 20.01 -6.54
CA ILE A 55 -0.04 18.80 -6.84
C ILE A 55 0.52 18.21 -5.56
N ILE A 56 0.16 16.96 -5.29
CA ILE A 56 0.66 16.19 -4.16
C ILE A 56 1.73 15.23 -4.66
N ASP A 57 2.92 15.30 -4.07
CA ASP A 57 4.01 14.37 -4.37
C ASP A 57 3.78 13.03 -3.66
N LEU A 58 3.62 11.96 -4.43
CA LEU A 58 3.38 10.61 -3.93
C LEU A 58 4.50 10.15 -2.97
N SER A 59 5.75 10.57 -3.20
CA SER A 59 6.88 10.24 -2.33
C SER A 59 6.76 10.83 -0.92
N LYS A 60 5.91 11.85 -0.74
CA LYS A 60 5.62 12.48 0.56
C LYS A 60 4.25 12.09 1.10
N PHE A 61 3.39 11.56 0.23
CA PHE A 61 1.99 11.26 0.52
C PHE A 61 1.77 9.79 0.89
N TYR A 62 2.60 8.85 0.43
CA TYR A 62 2.41 7.45 0.76
C TYR A 62 2.33 7.12 2.28
N PRO A 63 2.91 7.90 3.22
CA PRO A 63 2.75 7.62 4.64
C PRO A 63 1.29 7.70 5.13
N ILE A 64 0.46 8.57 4.56
CA ILE A 64 -0.98 8.58 4.91
C ILE A 64 -1.66 7.27 4.46
N LEU A 65 -1.23 6.67 3.35
CA LEU A 65 -1.75 5.37 2.90
C LEU A 65 -1.39 4.25 3.88
N ALA A 66 -0.16 4.28 4.41
CA ALA A 66 0.28 3.37 5.47
C ALA A 66 -0.55 3.55 6.74
N CYS A 67 -0.82 4.78 7.15
CA CYS A 67 -1.65 5.07 8.32
C CYS A 67 -3.10 4.60 8.15
N LEU A 68 -3.68 4.75 6.96
CA LEU A 68 -5.01 4.21 6.66
C LEU A 68 -5.02 2.69 6.79
N ALA A 69 -4.04 1.99 6.19
CA ALA A 69 -3.92 0.54 6.32
C ALA A 69 -3.78 0.07 7.77
N GLU A 70 -2.92 0.75 8.54
CA GLU A 70 -2.75 0.48 9.96
C GLU A 70 -4.06 0.70 10.74
N SER A 71 -4.82 1.75 10.40
CA SER A 71 -6.12 2.03 11.03
C SER A 71 -7.16 0.94 10.78
N SER A 72 -7.09 0.24 9.65
CA SER A 72 -7.91 -0.95 9.36
C SER A 72 -7.48 -2.16 10.18
N HIS A 73 -6.17 -2.35 10.41
CA HIS A 73 -5.68 -3.50 11.19
C HIS A 73 -6.02 -3.41 12.68
N VAL A 74 -6.19 -2.20 13.21
CA VAL A 74 -6.56 -1.96 14.61
C VAL A 74 -8.05 -1.63 14.78
N PHE A 75 -8.83 -1.83 13.73
CA PHE A 75 -10.27 -1.57 13.75
C PHE A 75 -10.99 -2.63 14.59
N LYS A 76 -11.96 -2.21 15.41
CA LYS A 76 -12.61 -3.10 16.39
C LYS A 76 -13.46 -4.18 15.72
N GLU A 77 -13.94 -3.92 14.51
CA GLU A 77 -14.74 -4.83 13.69
C GLU A 77 -13.87 -5.87 12.97
N LYS A 78 -12.53 -5.68 12.92
CA LYS A 78 -11.64 -6.72 12.39
C LYS A 78 -11.67 -7.92 13.35
N PRO A 79 -11.96 -9.15 12.85
CA PRO A 79 -11.88 -10.34 13.68
C PRO A 79 -10.50 -10.50 14.31
N VAL A 80 -10.49 -10.81 15.61
CA VAL A 80 -9.24 -11.05 16.34
C VAL A 80 -8.62 -12.36 15.85
N HIS A 81 -7.35 -12.29 15.47
CA HIS A 81 -6.61 -13.48 15.04
C HIS A 81 -6.54 -14.52 16.19
N PRO A 82 -6.82 -15.82 15.95
CA PRO A 82 -6.83 -16.84 16.99
C PRO A 82 -5.56 -16.87 17.85
N ALA A 83 -4.38 -16.73 17.23
CA ALA A 83 -3.11 -16.69 17.96
C ALA A 83 -3.01 -15.57 19.04
N LEU A 84 -3.80 -14.50 18.95
CA LEU A 84 -3.84 -13.45 19.98
C LEU A 84 -4.71 -13.82 21.19
N LEU A 85 -5.62 -14.79 21.02
CA LEU A 85 -6.51 -15.32 22.05
C LEU A 85 -5.87 -16.46 22.86
N HIS A 86 -4.67 -16.90 22.49
CA HIS A 86 -3.95 -17.99 23.15
C HIS A 86 -2.53 -17.56 23.54
N LYS A 87 -1.92 -18.28 24.49
CA LYS A 87 -0.50 -18.12 24.82
C LYS A 87 0.37 -18.90 23.82
N VAL A 88 1.51 -18.34 23.41
CA VAL A 88 2.54 -19.05 22.64
C VAL A 88 3.47 -19.77 23.63
N ILE A 89 3.44 -21.10 23.62
CA ILE A 89 4.12 -21.94 24.63
C ILE A 89 5.50 -22.46 24.18
N ASN A 90 5.89 -22.24 22.92
CA ASN A 90 7.18 -22.64 22.38
C ASN A 90 8.14 -21.46 22.18
N ASP A 91 9.42 -21.77 21.94
CA ASP A 91 10.39 -20.76 21.51
C ASP A 91 10.10 -20.34 20.06
N ALA A 92 9.63 -19.11 19.89
CA ALA A 92 9.40 -18.46 18.59
C ALA A 92 10.33 -17.25 18.37
N ASN A 93 11.44 -17.16 19.11
CA ASN A 93 12.38 -16.04 19.01
C ASN A 93 13.06 -15.97 17.61
N PRO A 94 13.66 -14.83 17.25
CA PRO A 94 14.51 -14.73 16.07
C PRO A 94 15.63 -15.80 16.11
N GLY A 95 15.87 -16.44 14.97
CA GLY A 95 16.88 -17.50 14.82
C GLY A 95 16.35 -18.93 14.98
N VAL A 96 15.12 -19.12 15.50
CA VAL A 96 14.45 -20.43 15.48
C VAL A 96 14.25 -20.86 14.04
N LEU A 97 14.65 -22.10 13.72
CA LEU A 97 14.52 -22.65 12.39
C LEU A 97 13.04 -22.89 12.06
N PRO A 98 12.61 -22.65 10.80
CA PRO A 98 11.27 -23.04 10.38
C PRO A 98 11.12 -24.56 10.47
N CYS A 99 9.92 -25.03 10.78
CA CYS A 99 9.60 -26.44 10.75
C CYS A 99 8.92 -26.81 9.43
N GLU A 100 9.13 -28.05 8.98
CA GLU A 100 8.28 -28.68 7.99
C GLU A 100 6.87 -28.81 8.58
N LEU A 101 5.86 -28.41 7.81
CA LEU A 101 4.47 -28.54 8.21
C LEU A 101 3.88 -29.82 7.60
N PRO A 102 2.91 -30.47 8.26
CA PRO A 102 2.17 -31.56 7.64
C PRO A 102 1.43 -31.06 6.39
N ASP A 103 1.02 -32.01 5.54
CA ASP A 103 0.11 -31.77 4.42
C ASP A 103 0.69 -30.96 3.25
N GLY A 104 2.02 -30.93 3.10
CA GLY A 104 2.70 -30.29 1.97
C GLY A 104 2.66 -28.76 2.03
N LEU A 105 2.25 -28.18 3.16
CA LEU A 105 2.39 -26.76 3.42
C LEU A 105 3.88 -26.39 3.45
N SER A 106 4.19 -25.20 2.95
CA SER A 106 5.57 -24.73 2.92
C SER A 106 6.11 -24.55 4.35
N PRO A 107 7.42 -24.79 4.57
CA PRO A 107 8.01 -24.63 5.90
C PRO A 107 7.82 -23.22 6.44
N ALA A 108 7.51 -23.12 7.73
CA ALA A 108 7.20 -21.85 8.40
C ALA A 108 7.70 -21.82 9.83
N LYS A 109 7.76 -20.62 10.43
CA LYS A 109 7.95 -20.48 11.87
C LYS A 109 6.65 -20.83 12.59
N LEU A 110 6.66 -21.92 13.34
CA LEU A 110 5.51 -22.43 14.06
C LEU A 110 5.35 -21.77 15.43
N LEU A 111 4.15 -21.28 15.72
CA LEU A 111 3.71 -20.84 17.03
C LEU A 111 2.77 -21.91 17.60
N ILE A 112 3.16 -22.55 18.69
CA ILE A 112 2.32 -23.53 19.39
C ILE A 112 1.46 -22.77 20.39
N LEU A 113 0.14 -22.82 20.18
CA LEU A 113 -0.84 -22.11 20.97
C LEU A 113 -1.33 -23.00 22.12
N GLY A 114 -1.14 -22.51 23.35
CA GLY A 114 -1.58 -23.17 24.58
C GLY A 114 -2.95 -22.67 25.05
N GLY A 115 -3.13 -22.58 26.37
CA GLY A 115 -4.38 -22.11 26.97
C GLY A 115 -4.80 -20.72 26.51
N GLU A 116 -6.12 -20.48 26.55
CA GLU A 116 -6.72 -19.19 26.25
C GLU A 116 -6.16 -18.08 27.16
N ARG A 117 -6.17 -16.86 26.63
CA ARG A 117 -5.85 -15.63 27.35
C ARG A 117 -6.88 -14.56 27.05
N GLN A 118 -7.04 -13.64 27.98
CA GLN A 118 -7.76 -12.41 27.71
C GLN A 118 -6.88 -11.46 26.90
N LEU A 119 -7.49 -10.69 26.01
CA LEU A 119 -6.85 -9.57 25.34
C LEU A 119 -6.68 -8.45 26.35
N GLU A 120 -5.50 -8.37 26.94
CA GLU A 120 -5.18 -7.30 27.88
C GLU A 120 -4.89 -5.98 27.16
N ALA A 121 -5.22 -4.86 27.81
CA ALA A 121 -4.95 -3.52 27.27
C ALA A 121 -3.45 -3.18 27.20
N ARG A 122 -2.60 -3.92 27.93
CA ARG A 122 -1.16 -3.67 27.98
C ARG A 122 -0.42 -4.60 27.01
N PRO A 123 0.14 -4.07 25.91
CA PRO A 123 1.02 -4.87 25.06
C PRO A 123 2.36 -5.12 25.77
N ASN A 124 2.94 -6.30 25.53
CA ASN A 124 4.33 -6.65 25.85
C ASN A 124 4.65 -6.82 27.34
N ASP A 125 4.00 -7.77 28.01
CA ASP A 125 4.25 -8.13 29.41
C ASP A 125 4.76 -9.57 29.59
N LYS A 126 5.15 -10.25 28.49
CA LYS A 126 5.49 -11.68 28.43
C LYS A 126 4.35 -12.64 28.75
N THR A 127 3.12 -12.19 28.98
CA THR A 127 2.01 -13.11 29.24
C THR A 127 1.59 -13.87 27.99
N TRP A 128 1.77 -13.27 26.81
CA TRP A 128 1.45 -13.89 25.53
C TRP A 128 2.48 -14.91 25.11
N MET A 129 3.77 -14.54 25.16
CA MET A 129 4.88 -15.41 24.79
C MET A 129 5.92 -15.42 25.93
N PRO A 130 5.72 -16.27 26.97
CA PRO A 130 6.60 -16.30 28.14
C PRO A 130 8.08 -16.57 27.81
N LEU A 131 8.33 -17.33 26.74
CA LEU A 131 9.67 -17.67 26.26
C LEU A 131 10.30 -16.57 25.39
N ALA A 132 9.66 -15.40 25.22
CA ALA A 132 10.27 -14.28 24.52
C ALA A 132 11.52 -13.75 25.25
N LYS A 133 12.64 -13.69 24.53
CA LYS A 133 13.92 -13.18 25.06
C LYS A 133 13.79 -11.72 25.50
N THR A 134 13.02 -10.92 24.76
CA THR A 134 12.76 -9.52 25.08
C THR A 134 11.31 -9.15 24.76
N LEU A 135 10.80 -8.10 25.42
CA LEU A 135 9.48 -7.52 25.14
C LEU A 135 9.38 -6.97 23.70
N LYS A 136 10.51 -6.55 23.11
CA LYS A 136 10.55 -6.08 21.72
C LYS A 136 10.26 -7.21 20.72
N ILE A 137 10.77 -8.42 20.99
CA ILE A 137 10.51 -9.61 20.16
C ILE A 137 9.03 -9.98 20.22
N GLU A 138 8.48 -10.09 21.44
CA GLU A 138 7.07 -10.37 21.66
C GLU A 138 6.19 -9.35 20.93
N GLY A 139 6.43 -8.06 21.18
CA GLY A 139 5.63 -7.00 20.58
C GLY A 139 5.69 -6.94 19.07
N LYS A 140 6.84 -7.22 18.47
CA LYS A 140 6.97 -7.30 17.02
C LYS A 140 6.20 -8.48 16.45
N LEU A 141 6.25 -9.64 17.11
CA LEU A 141 5.51 -10.82 16.67
C LEU A 141 3.99 -10.61 16.81
N ILE A 142 3.51 -10.01 17.91
CA ILE A 142 2.10 -9.57 18.04
C ILE A 142 1.71 -8.68 16.86
N ARG A 143 2.54 -7.67 16.57
CA ARG A 143 2.33 -6.73 15.46
C ARG A 143 2.32 -7.39 14.08
N ARG A 144 2.98 -8.53 13.90
CA ARG A 144 2.88 -9.32 12.66
C ARG A 144 1.54 -10.03 12.59
N VAL A 145 1.15 -10.73 13.66
CA VAL A 145 -0.13 -11.47 13.76
C VAL A 145 -1.33 -10.54 13.59
N VAL A 146 -1.33 -9.37 14.26
CA VAL A 146 -2.39 -8.35 14.15
C VAL A 146 -2.60 -7.89 12.70
N ARG A 147 -1.57 -7.95 11.86
CA ARG A 147 -1.61 -7.46 10.47
C ARG A 147 -1.83 -8.54 9.43
N GLU A 148 -1.99 -9.80 9.84
CA GLU A 148 -2.36 -10.87 8.90
C GLU A 148 -3.81 -10.71 8.42
N GLY A 149 -4.04 -11.17 7.18
CA GLY A 149 -5.33 -11.15 6.50
C GLY A 149 -5.74 -9.79 5.93
N TYR A 150 -6.81 -9.80 5.14
CA TYR A 150 -7.52 -8.61 4.66
C TYR A 150 -6.70 -7.62 3.82
N ALA A 151 -5.53 -8.03 3.29
CA ALA A 151 -4.67 -7.17 2.48
C ALA A 151 -5.41 -6.57 1.26
N LEU A 152 -6.18 -7.40 0.53
CA LEU A 152 -6.96 -6.94 -0.62
C LEU A 152 -8.11 -6.00 -0.22
N PRO A 153 -9.01 -6.33 0.74
CA PRO A 153 -10.00 -5.40 1.27
C PRO A 153 -9.43 -4.02 1.64
N ILE A 154 -8.30 -3.99 2.36
CA ILE A 154 -7.65 -2.75 2.80
C ILE A 154 -7.10 -1.95 1.62
N ALA A 155 -6.36 -2.59 0.70
CA ALA A 155 -5.82 -1.94 -0.49
C ALA A 155 -6.93 -1.38 -1.40
N MET A 156 -8.03 -2.13 -1.55
CA MET A 156 -9.21 -1.71 -2.31
C MET A 156 -9.88 -0.48 -1.70
N ALA A 157 -10.11 -0.48 -0.39
CA ALA A 157 -10.65 0.67 0.34
C ALA A 157 -9.78 1.92 0.18
N ILE A 158 -8.45 1.79 0.26
CA ILE A 158 -7.51 2.90 0.06
C ILE A 158 -7.57 3.44 -1.36
N CYS A 159 -7.55 2.57 -2.38
CA CYS A 159 -7.62 2.98 -3.78
C CYS A 159 -8.94 3.71 -4.10
N VAL A 160 -10.08 3.21 -3.61
CA VAL A 160 -11.38 3.89 -3.79
C VAL A 160 -11.41 5.24 -3.06
N ALA A 161 -10.84 5.31 -1.86
CA ALA A 161 -10.69 6.57 -1.14
C ALA A 161 -9.84 7.59 -1.92
N LEU A 162 -8.77 7.16 -2.59
CA LEU A 162 -7.96 8.01 -3.48
C LEU A 162 -8.77 8.53 -4.66
N VAL A 163 -9.55 7.66 -5.34
CA VAL A 163 -10.44 8.10 -6.43
C VAL A 163 -11.37 9.20 -5.93
N ARG A 164 -12.05 8.96 -4.80
CA ARG A 164 -12.97 9.91 -4.20
C ARG A 164 -12.28 11.23 -3.83
N ALA A 165 -11.26 11.18 -2.98
CA ALA A 165 -10.70 12.37 -2.35
C ALA A 165 -9.86 13.23 -3.32
N ILE A 166 -9.25 12.62 -4.34
CA ILE A 166 -8.34 13.31 -5.25
C ILE A 166 -8.97 13.49 -6.63
N TYR A 167 -9.52 12.43 -7.22
CA TYR A 167 -9.91 12.44 -8.63
C TYR A 167 -11.35 12.87 -8.90
N THR A 168 -12.17 13.06 -7.87
CA THR A 168 -13.47 13.73 -8.01
C THR A 168 -13.40 15.25 -7.81
N THR A 169 -12.23 15.77 -7.42
CA THR A 169 -12.04 17.22 -7.24
C THR A 169 -11.99 17.92 -8.59
N THR A 170 -12.70 19.05 -8.65
CA THR A 170 -12.77 19.92 -9.83
C THR A 170 -12.28 21.31 -9.53
N TYR A 171 -11.88 21.99 -10.60
CA TYR A 171 -11.80 23.43 -10.54
C TYR A 171 -13.22 23.98 -10.71
N SER A 172 -13.72 24.68 -9.69
CA SER A 172 -14.95 25.46 -9.80
C SER A 172 -14.62 26.94 -9.70
N LYS A 173 -15.35 27.78 -10.45
CA LYS A 173 -15.30 29.24 -10.29
C LYS A 173 -15.67 29.66 -8.87
N ASP A 174 -16.46 28.84 -8.17
CA ASP A 174 -16.90 29.05 -6.79
C ASP A 174 -15.84 28.66 -5.74
N GLY A 175 -14.58 28.50 -6.14
CA GLY A 175 -13.46 28.25 -5.23
C GLY A 175 -13.07 26.77 -5.05
N GLY A 176 -13.66 25.86 -5.83
CA GLY A 176 -13.24 24.46 -5.86
C GLY A 176 -11.78 24.31 -6.29
N LYS A 177 -10.96 23.66 -5.47
CA LYS A 177 -9.55 23.36 -5.78
C LYS A 177 -9.44 21.95 -6.34
N ARG A 178 -8.82 21.84 -7.52
CA ARG A 178 -8.46 20.55 -8.11
C ARG A 178 -7.17 20.06 -7.46
N VAL A 179 -7.12 18.77 -7.11
CA VAL A 179 -5.95 18.12 -6.52
C VAL A 179 -5.56 16.90 -7.35
N ARG A 180 -4.27 16.69 -7.60
CA ARG A 180 -3.75 15.53 -8.34
C ARG A 180 -2.47 14.99 -7.72
N LEU A 181 -2.27 13.67 -7.85
CA LEU A 181 -1.01 13.03 -7.48
C LEU A 181 0.04 13.19 -8.59
N ARG A 182 1.30 13.29 -8.18
CA ARG A 182 2.48 13.28 -9.04
C ARG A 182 3.58 12.44 -8.38
N TYR A 183 4.44 11.81 -9.18
CA TYR A 183 5.71 11.29 -8.69
C TYR A 183 6.86 11.96 -9.47
N GLY A 184 7.81 12.55 -8.74
CA GLY A 184 8.86 13.38 -9.34
C GLY A 184 8.27 14.53 -10.16
N SER A 185 8.56 14.59 -11.46
CA SER A 185 7.98 15.59 -12.38
C SER A 185 6.73 15.12 -13.13
N SER A 186 6.30 13.87 -12.94
CA SER A 186 5.34 13.20 -13.82
C SER A 186 4.01 12.93 -13.10
N PRO A 187 2.87 13.46 -13.60
CA PRO A 187 1.56 13.16 -13.00
C PRO A 187 1.28 11.66 -12.94
N ILE A 188 0.56 11.22 -11.92
CA ILE A 188 0.04 9.85 -11.84
C ILE A 188 -1.09 9.71 -12.87
N ALA A 189 -0.89 8.80 -13.81
CA ALA A 189 -1.79 8.48 -14.91
C ALA A 189 -2.75 7.33 -14.56
N ASP A 190 -2.33 6.43 -13.68
CA ASP A 190 -3.13 5.29 -13.25
C ASP A 190 -2.66 4.79 -11.88
N PHE A 191 -3.55 4.16 -11.14
CA PHE A 191 -3.21 3.39 -9.95
C PHE A 191 -4.25 2.31 -9.71
N GLY A 192 -3.83 1.28 -8.99
CA GLY A 192 -4.68 0.14 -8.71
C GLY A 192 -3.97 -0.89 -7.87
N ILE A 193 -4.38 -2.14 -8.00
CA ILE A 193 -3.89 -3.25 -7.17
C ILE A 193 -3.28 -4.31 -8.07
N CYS A 194 -2.10 -4.78 -7.70
CA CYS A 194 -1.50 -5.98 -8.27
C CYS A 194 -1.79 -7.18 -7.35
N THR A 195 -1.92 -8.36 -7.94
CA THR A 195 -1.99 -9.65 -7.26
C THR A 195 -0.85 -10.54 -7.76
N GLY A 196 -0.28 -11.34 -6.87
CA GLY A 196 0.83 -12.21 -7.21
C GLY A 196 1.34 -12.98 -6.01
N SER A 197 2.63 -13.30 -6.03
CA SER A 197 3.33 -13.90 -4.90
C SER A 197 4.44 -13.00 -4.38
N ALA A 198 4.65 -12.98 -3.07
CA ALA A 198 5.82 -12.41 -2.43
C ALA A 198 6.93 -13.47 -2.31
N ILE A 199 8.17 -13.08 -2.62
CA ILE A 199 9.34 -13.94 -2.50
C ILE A 199 9.80 -13.89 -1.04
N VAL A 200 9.31 -14.85 -0.24
CA VAL A 200 9.56 -14.89 1.21
C VAL A 200 10.24 -16.21 1.60
N LYS A 201 11.18 -16.11 2.53
CA LYS A 201 11.88 -17.27 3.08
C LYS A 201 11.02 -17.94 4.16
N SER A 202 11.22 -19.23 4.37
CA SER A 202 10.45 -20.02 5.34
C SER A 202 10.50 -19.47 6.77
N GLN A 203 11.65 -18.95 7.24
CA GLN A 203 11.75 -18.37 8.58
C GLN A 203 10.92 -17.08 8.78
N ASP A 204 10.52 -16.46 7.67
CA ASP A 204 9.72 -15.24 7.66
C ASP A 204 8.23 -15.53 7.45
N ARG A 205 7.83 -16.80 7.28
CA ARG A 205 6.42 -17.24 7.28
C ARG A 205 5.99 -17.61 8.70
N LEU A 206 4.70 -17.47 9.01
CA LEU A 206 4.11 -17.92 10.27
C LEU A 206 3.14 -19.09 10.01
N ALA A 207 3.03 -19.97 10.99
CA ALA A 207 1.98 -20.97 11.10
C ALA A 207 1.63 -21.14 12.58
N TYR A 208 0.41 -21.60 12.86
CA TYR A 208 -0.11 -21.67 14.22
C TYR A 208 -0.66 -23.07 14.49
N TRP A 209 -0.11 -23.75 15.50
CA TRP A 209 -0.66 -25.00 16.00
C TRP A 209 -1.68 -24.69 17.08
N LEU A 210 -2.96 -24.92 16.80
CA LEU A 210 -4.09 -24.67 17.69
C LEU A 210 -4.20 -25.75 18.78
N PRO A 211 -4.81 -25.45 19.95
CA PRO A 211 -5.05 -26.47 20.99
C PRO A 211 -5.88 -27.67 20.52
N SER A 212 -6.68 -27.50 19.46
CA SER A 212 -7.44 -28.59 18.83
C SER A 212 -6.58 -29.63 18.12
N GLY A 213 -5.30 -29.35 17.87
CA GLY A 213 -4.42 -30.18 17.05
C GLY A 213 -4.30 -29.70 15.60
N GLU A 214 -5.16 -28.79 15.16
CA GLU A 214 -5.15 -28.23 13.80
C GLU A 214 -4.01 -27.22 13.60
N ILE A 215 -3.49 -27.15 12.37
CA ILE A 215 -2.53 -26.13 11.97
C ILE A 215 -3.23 -25.10 11.08
N LEU A 216 -3.27 -23.86 11.58
CA LEU A 216 -3.71 -22.70 10.82
C LEU A 216 -2.49 -22.09 10.10
N PRO A 217 -2.45 -22.04 8.76
CA PRO A 217 -1.41 -21.29 8.06
C PRO A 217 -1.54 -19.79 8.34
N GLY A 218 -0.41 -19.09 8.44
CA GLY A 218 -0.40 -17.62 8.46
C GLY A 218 -0.69 -17.03 7.08
N GLN A 219 -0.35 -15.75 6.89
CA GLN A 219 -0.53 -15.07 5.60
C GLN A 219 0.15 -15.87 4.47
N ASP A 220 -0.61 -16.22 3.43
CA ASP A 220 -0.06 -16.95 2.29
C ASP A 220 0.75 -16.01 1.38
N PRO A 221 2.08 -16.17 1.26
CA PRO A 221 2.88 -15.37 0.34
C PRO A 221 2.56 -15.65 -1.12
N SER A 222 1.89 -16.77 -1.44
CA SER A 222 1.43 -17.07 -2.78
C SER A 222 0.24 -16.22 -3.18
N GLN A 223 -0.50 -15.62 -2.24
CA GLN A 223 -1.64 -14.73 -2.47
C GLN A 223 -1.37 -13.36 -1.84
N HIS A 224 -0.52 -12.58 -2.52
CA HIS A 224 -0.08 -11.27 -2.05
C HIS A 224 -0.63 -10.14 -2.91
N TYR A 225 -0.88 -8.99 -2.27
CA TYR A 225 -1.48 -7.81 -2.91
C TYR A 225 -0.70 -6.54 -2.57
N TRP A 226 -0.49 -5.67 -3.55
CA TRP A 226 0.14 -4.37 -3.36
C TRP A 226 -0.46 -3.32 -4.29
N ILE A 227 -0.33 -2.04 -3.92
CA ILE A 227 -0.82 -0.92 -4.72
C ILE A 227 0.26 -0.54 -5.73
N TYR A 228 -0.13 -0.34 -6.99
CA TYR A 228 0.75 0.24 -8.00
C TYR A 228 0.28 1.65 -8.37
N PHE A 229 1.23 2.48 -8.78
CA PHE A 229 1.01 3.79 -9.40
C PHE A 229 1.83 3.85 -10.67
N THR A 230 1.23 4.31 -11.76
CA THR A 230 1.93 4.56 -13.03
C THR A 230 1.87 6.04 -13.36
N THR A 231 3.02 6.63 -13.67
CA THR A 231 3.06 8.01 -14.16
C THR A 231 2.70 8.09 -15.65
N THR A 232 2.36 9.28 -16.12
CA THR A 232 2.19 9.60 -17.55
C THR A 232 3.39 9.27 -18.43
N ARG A 233 4.58 9.10 -17.84
CA ARG A 233 5.82 8.67 -18.52
C ARG A 233 6.06 7.17 -18.45
N GLY A 234 5.13 6.38 -17.90
CA GLY A 234 5.27 4.94 -17.74
C GLY A 234 6.18 4.52 -16.59
N GLU A 235 6.58 5.44 -15.71
CA GLU A 235 7.29 5.08 -14.48
C GLU A 235 6.31 4.44 -13.49
N GLU A 236 6.65 3.24 -13.04
CA GLU A 236 5.87 2.49 -12.05
C GLU A 236 6.50 2.61 -10.65
N ILE A 237 5.65 2.82 -9.66
CA ILE A 237 5.94 2.90 -8.22
C ILE A 237 4.98 1.93 -7.52
N THR A 238 5.46 1.17 -6.54
CA THR A 238 4.58 0.30 -5.74
C THR A 238 4.58 0.68 -4.27
N VAL A 239 3.42 0.51 -3.63
CA VAL A 239 3.22 0.70 -2.20
C VAL A 239 2.64 -0.59 -1.65
N ASP A 240 3.42 -1.28 -0.85
CA ASP A 240 3.02 -2.53 -0.24
C ASP A 240 2.81 -2.33 1.25
N LEU A 241 1.62 -2.73 1.73
CA LEU A 241 1.14 -2.49 3.08
C LEU A 241 1.11 -3.78 3.92
N ALA A 242 1.47 -4.92 3.33
CA ALA A 242 1.34 -6.23 3.95
C ALA A 242 2.69 -6.96 4.15
N MET A 243 3.79 -6.49 3.53
CA MET A 243 5.11 -7.15 3.65
C MET A 243 5.69 -7.23 5.08
N PHE A 244 5.14 -6.47 6.03
CA PHE A 244 5.51 -6.58 7.45
C PHE A 244 5.19 -7.97 8.03
N THR A 245 4.10 -8.62 7.57
CA THR A 245 3.74 -9.98 8.00
C THR A 245 4.82 -10.99 7.62
N PHE A 246 5.60 -10.69 6.57
CA PHE A 246 6.75 -11.46 6.09
C PHE A 246 8.09 -10.89 6.55
N ASN A 247 8.10 -10.19 7.68
CA ASN A 247 9.32 -9.65 8.31
C ASN A 247 10.12 -8.64 7.46
N VAL A 248 9.51 -8.06 6.42
CA VAL A 248 10.05 -6.87 5.74
C VAL A 248 9.54 -5.65 6.48
N CYS A 249 10.27 -5.30 7.53
CA CYS A 249 9.79 -4.41 8.57
C CYS A 249 10.12 -2.93 8.34
N THR A 250 9.93 -2.46 7.11
CA THR A 250 9.99 -1.02 6.82
C THR A 250 8.72 -0.35 7.36
N VAL A 251 8.91 0.72 8.12
CA VAL A 251 7.82 1.46 8.77
C VAL A 251 8.03 2.96 8.59
N VAL A 252 6.94 3.71 8.65
CA VAL A 252 6.93 5.18 8.71
C VAL A 252 6.30 5.64 10.02
N PRO A 253 6.73 6.77 10.61
CA PRO A 253 6.04 7.35 11.75
C PRO A 253 4.62 7.78 11.36
N THR A 254 3.67 7.60 12.25
CA THR A 254 2.27 8.05 12.04
C THR A 254 2.10 9.52 12.43
N PHE A 255 2.92 10.02 13.35
CA PHE A 255 2.87 11.43 13.77
C PHE A 255 3.23 12.37 12.61
N GLY A 256 2.41 13.41 12.44
CA GLY A 256 2.57 14.40 11.38
C GLY A 256 1.91 14.01 10.05
N TYR A 257 1.26 12.84 9.98
CA TYR A 257 0.50 12.40 8.82
C TYR A 257 -0.97 12.16 9.16
N GLY A 258 -1.86 12.71 8.32
CA GLY A 258 -3.29 12.50 8.40
C GLY A 258 -4.04 13.31 9.47
N PRO A 259 -5.37 13.15 9.51
CA PRO A 259 -6.23 13.87 10.43
C PRO A 259 -6.03 13.40 11.89
N LEU A 260 -6.22 14.30 12.86
CA LEU A 260 -6.10 13.99 14.29
C LEU A 260 -7.07 12.87 14.73
N GLU A 261 -8.22 12.75 14.07
CA GLU A 261 -9.20 11.68 14.32
C GLU A 261 -8.71 10.30 13.90
N MET A 262 -7.66 10.24 13.07
CA MET A 262 -7.01 9.00 12.69
C MET A 262 -5.96 8.57 13.72
N SER A 263 -5.72 9.35 14.81
CA SER A 263 -4.68 9.09 15.82
C SER A 263 -4.50 7.59 16.07
N ALA A 264 -3.54 7.03 15.33
CA ALA A 264 -3.36 5.61 15.30
C ALA A 264 -2.86 5.22 16.69
N PRO A 265 -3.35 4.12 17.28
CA PRO A 265 -2.81 3.64 18.55
C PRO A 265 -1.31 3.32 18.44
N THR A 266 -0.79 3.19 17.20
CA THR A 266 0.60 2.85 16.94
C THR A 266 1.40 4.06 16.44
N PRO A 267 2.63 4.27 16.96
CA PRO A 267 3.51 5.35 16.53
C PRO A 267 4.12 5.14 15.14
N PHE A 268 4.01 3.92 14.59
CA PHE A 268 4.56 3.55 13.29
C PHE A 268 3.57 2.70 12.50
N ALA A 269 3.47 2.98 11.20
CA ALA A 269 2.68 2.21 10.25
C ALA A 269 3.62 1.47 9.28
N PRO A 270 3.43 0.16 9.03
CA PRO A 270 4.24 -0.55 8.07
C PRO A 270 3.95 -0.15 6.63
N VAL A 271 5.02 -0.08 5.84
CA VAL A 271 4.93 0.18 4.41
C VAL A 271 6.26 -0.16 3.74
N PHE A 272 6.20 -0.81 2.59
CA PHE A 272 7.31 -0.97 1.69
C PHE A 272 7.03 -0.15 0.41
N PHE A 273 7.55 1.08 0.41
CA PHE A 273 7.48 1.98 -0.75
C PHE A 273 8.63 1.63 -1.69
N ARG A 274 8.32 1.11 -2.88
CA ARG A 274 9.31 0.69 -3.86
C ARG A 274 9.26 1.62 -5.06
N ASP A 275 10.27 2.47 -5.13
CA ASP A 275 10.42 3.43 -6.20
C ASP A 275 11.51 3.02 -7.19
N ARG A 276 11.89 3.94 -8.10
CA ARG A 276 12.94 3.67 -9.09
C ARG A 276 14.28 3.32 -8.45
N GLU A 277 14.66 3.98 -7.37
CA GLU A 277 15.94 3.76 -6.72
C GLU A 277 15.95 2.41 -6.01
N ILE A 278 14.91 2.09 -5.24
CA ILE A 278 14.80 0.81 -4.55
C ILE A 278 14.73 -0.32 -5.57
N ARG A 279 13.89 -0.22 -6.61
CA ARG A 279 13.81 -1.25 -7.67
C ARG A 279 15.13 -1.51 -8.37
N LYS A 280 15.98 -0.49 -8.56
CA LYS A 280 17.31 -0.65 -9.18
C LYS A 280 18.31 -1.34 -8.26
N ASN A 281 18.13 -1.24 -6.95
CA ASN A 281 19.12 -1.64 -5.95
C ASN A 281 18.68 -2.85 -5.10
N SER A 282 17.40 -3.25 -5.15
CA SER A 282 16.85 -4.41 -4.46
C SER A 282 16.66 -5.58 -5.43
N PRO A 283 16.71 -6.84 -4.95
CA PRO A 283 16.18 -7.95 -5.72
C PRO A 283 14.68 -7.75 -6.00
N GLU A 284 14.18 -8.52 -6.95
CA GLU A 284 12.74 -8.65 -7.15
C GLU A 284 12.12 -9.28 -5.90
N LEU A 285 11.02 -8.71 -5.42
CA LEU A 285 10.31 -9.20 -4.23
C LEU A 285 8.99 -9.86 -4.58
N TYR A 286 8.52 -9.72 -5.83
CA TYR A 286 7.19 -10.14 -6.25
C TYR A 286 7.25 -10.90 -7.55
N ASN A 287 6.35 -11.88 -7.71
CA ASN A 287 5.97 -12.38 -9.03
C ASN A 287 4.52 -11.98 -9.27
N GLU A 288 4.31 -10.93 -10.07
CA GLU A 288 2.98 -10.45 -10.43
C GLU A 288 2.26 -11.46 -11.33
N ARG A 289 0.99 -11.73 -11.02
CA ARG A 289 0.09 -12.58 -11.82
C ARG A 289 -1.03 -11.80 -12.47
N GLY A 290 -1.47 -10.70 -11.87
CA GLY A 290 -2.54 -9.87 -12.40
C GLY A 290 -2.54 -8.49 -11.79
N ARG A 291 -3.26 -7.57 -12.45
CA ARG A 291 -3.45 -6.21 -11.97
C ARG A 291 -4.83 -5.69 -12.32
N LEU A 292 -5.36 -4.82 -11.48
CA LEU A 292 -6.64 -4.14 -11.62
C LEU A 292 -6.42 -2.64 -11.46
N SER A 293 -6.66 -1.86 -12.52
CA SER A 293 -6.69 -0.40 -12.43
C SER A 293 -7.96 0.05 -11.72
N ILE A 294 -7.84 0.63 -10.53
CA ILE A 294 -9.00 1.14 -9.80
C ILE A 294 -9.44 2.49 -10.36
N LEU A 295 -8.47 3.33 -10.75
CA LEU A 295 -8.77 4.64 -11.35
C LEU A 295 -9.52 4.52 -12.68
N ARG A 296 -9.38 3.42 -13.43
CA ARG A 296 -9.99 3.25 -14.76
C ARG A 296 -10.98 2.09 -14.83
N ASN A 297 -11.29 1.43 -13.72
CA ASN A 297 -12.30 0.36 -13.72
C ASN A 297 -13.70 0.95 -13.89
N ALA A 298 -14.39 0.57 -14.96
CA ALA A 298 -15.72 1.12 -15.29
C ALA A 298 -16.75 0.91 -14.18
N THR A 299 -16.73 -0.24 -13.51
CA THR A 299 -17.65 -0.54 -12.39
C THR A 299 -17.37 0.39 -11.21
N VAL A 300 -16.10 0.58 -10.83
CA VAL A 300 -15.70 1.52 -9.77
C VAL A 300 -16.08 2.95 -10.14
N LEU A 301 -15.81 3.38 -11.38
CA LEU A 301 -16.17 4.73 -11.85
C LEU A 301 -17.69 4.97 -11.79
N SER A 302 -18.49 3.96 -12.15
CA SER A 302 -19.95 4.05 -12.08
C SER A 302 -20.46 4.33 -10.66
N MET A 303 -19.71 3.97 -9.61
CA MET A 303 -20.08 4.26 -8.22
C MET A 303 -20.09 5.76 -7.91
N PHE A 304 -19.37 6.56 -8.68
CA PHE A 304 -19.25 8.01 -8.47
C PHE A 304 -20.24 8.79 -9.36
N ASP A 305 -20.54 8.25 -10.53
CA ASP A 305 -21.45 8.88 -11.50
C ASP A 305 -22.93 8.55 -11.25
N ASP A 306 -23.25 7.37 -10.72
CA ASP A 306 -24.63 6.93 -10.47
C ASP A 306 -25.20 7.56 -9.18
N PRO A 307 -26.30 8.34 -9.27
CA PRO A 307 -26.95 8.93 -8.09
C PRO A 307 -27.36 7.90 -7.03
N LYS A 308 -27.69 6.66 -7.42
CA LYS A 308 -28.05 5.58 -6.48
C LYS A 308 -26.87 5.11 -5.63
N CYS A 309 -25.65 5.43 -6.05
CA CYS A 309 -24.43 5.04 -5.35
C CYS A 309 -24.03 6.01 -4.23
N VAL A 310 -24.72 7.15 -4.11
CA VAL A 310 -24.45 8.19 -3.12
C VAL A 310 -25.63 8.28 -2.15
N SER A 311 -25.39 8.09 -0.85
CA SER A 311 -26.40 8.26 0.20
C SER A 311 -26.61 9.73 0.53
N GLU A 312 -27.69 10.02 1.28
CA GLU A 312 -27.82 11.30 2.00
C GLU A 312 -26.56 11.51 2.88
N GLY A 313 -25.98 12.72 2.83
CA GLY A 313 -24.69 13.02 3.46
C GLY A 313 -23.45 12.72 2.61
N GLY A 314 -23.62 12.19 1.39
CA GLY A 314 -22.53 12.01 0.43
C GLY A 314 -21.69 10.75 0.66
N PHE A 315 -22.10 9.84 1.53
CA PHE A 315 -21.43 8.55 1.74
C PHE A 315 -21.80 7.55 0.62
N TYR A 316 -21.14 6.39 0.61
CA TYR A 316 -21.51 5.32 -0.31
C TYR A 316 -22.82 4.67 0.13
N SER A 317 -23.74 4.45 -0.80
CA SER A 317 -24.89 3.59 -0.54
C SER A 317 -24.47 2.13 -0.44
N GLU A 318 -25.30 1.30 0.19
CA GLU A 318 -25.10 -0.15 0.26
C GLU A 318 -24.96 -0.78 -1.14
N PHE A 319 -25.70 -0.25 -2.12
CA PHE A 319 -25.60 -0.66 -3.52
C PHE A 319 -24.21 -0.40 -4.11
N ALA A 320 -23.61 0.77 -3.85
CA ALA A 320 -22.26 1.08 -4.30
C ALA A 320 -21.21 0.16 -3.64
N LEU A 321 -21.38 -0.08 -2.34
CA LEU A 321 -20.50 -0.94 -1.57
C LEU A 321 -20.55 -2.40 -2.06
N ASN A 322 -21.73 -2.90 -2.42
CA ASN A 322 -21.87 -4.24 -3.01
C ASN A 322 -21.23 -4.34 -4.41
N LYS A 323 -21.29 -3.28 -5.23
CA LYS A 323 -20.52 -3.23 -6.48
C LYS A 323 -19.01 -3.34 -6.22
N LEU A 324 -18.52 -2.65 -5.20
CA LEU A 324 -17.11 -2.69 -4.84
C LEU A 324 -16.66 -4.09 -4.37
N VAL A 325 -17.48 -4.74 -3.55
CA VAL A 325 -17.26 -6.14 -3.12
C VAL A 325 -17.19 -7.06 -4.35
N SER A 326 -18.15 -6.97 -5.26
CA SER A 326 -18.15 -7.78 -6.48
C SER A 326 -16.89 -7.60 -7.33
N VAL A 327 -16.39 -6.36 -7.48
CA VAL A 327 -15.12 -6.10 -8.17
C VAL A 327 -13.94 -6.74 -7.43
N ALA A 328 -13.93 -6.68 -6.10
CA ALA A 328 -12.86 -7.25 -5.29
C ALA A 328 -12.85 -8.79 -5.36
N GLU A 329 -13.99 -9.45 -5.26
CA GLU A 329 -14.14 -10.91 -5.39
C GLU A 329 -13.76 -11.40 -6.78
N GLN A 330 -14.20 -10.69 -7.83
CA GLN A 330 -13.81 -11.01 -9.21
C GLN A 330 -12.28 -10.94 -9.39
N PHE A 331 -11.64 -9.94 -8.78
CA PHE A 331 -10.19 -9.78 -8.86
C PHE A 331 -9.43 -10.81 -8.01
N ALA A 332 -9.98 -11.18 -6.85
CA ALA A 332 -9.41 -12.20 -5.98
C ALA A 332 -9.52 -13.61 -6.56
N GLY A 333 -10.54 -13.84 -7.40
CA GLY A 333 -10.86 -15.17 -7.94
C GLY A 333 -11.59 -16.07 -6.94
N HIS A 334 -12.12 -15.50 -5.85
CA HIS A 334 -12.93 -16.21 -4.85
C HIS A 334 -13.96 -15.26 -4.23
N SER A 335 -15.02 -15.84 -3.65
CA SER A 335 -15.98 -15.09 -2.83
C SER A 335 -15.34 -14.69 -1.50
N PHE A 336 -15.67 -13.50 -1.02
CA PHE A 336 -15.21 -12.99 0.26
C PHE A 336 -16.00 -13.62 1.40
N SER A 337 -15.33 -13.87 2.52
CA SER A 337 -16.00 -14.14 3.79
C SER A 337 -16.79 -12.92 4.26
N ASP A 338 -17.78 -13.12 5.14
CA ASP A 338 -18.56 -12.02 5.73
C ASP A 338 -17.66 -10.95 6.37
N ALA A 339 -16.58 -11.38 7.04
CA ALA A 339 -15.59 -10.50 7.63
C ALA A 339 -14.82 -9.68 6.59
N GLU A 340 -14.46 -10.26 5.44
CA GLU A 340 -13.81 -9.52 4.36
C GLU A 340 -14.74 -8.51 3.70
N VAL A 341 -16.02 -8.88 3.51
CA VAL A 341 -17.07 -7.98 3.02
C VAL A 341 -17.22 -6.80 3.97
N GLU A 342 -17.41 -7.04 5.26
CA GLU A 342 -17.56 -6.00 6.28
C GLU A 342 -16.32 -5.10 6.35
N MET A 343 -15.12 -5.70 6.39
CA MET A 343 -13.85 -4.96 6.42
C MET A 343 -13.68 -4.03 5.22
N LEU A 344 -14.00 -4.51 4.01
CA LEU A 344 -13.94 -3.69 2.79
C LEU A 344 -14.92 -2.51 2.87
N LYS A 345 -16.18 -2.78 3.23
CA LYS A 345 -17.23 -1.76 3.29
C LYS A 345 -16.91 -0.66 4.29
N LEU A 346 -16.60 -1.04 5.53
CA LEU A 346 -16.31 -0.08 6.60
C LEU A 346 -15.03 0.71 6.32
N SER A 347 -13.97 0.04 5.85
CA SER A 347 -12.71 0.72 5.49
C SER A 347 -12.92 1.68 4.32
N ALA A 348 -13.69 1.31 3.30
CA ALA A 348 -13.94 2.18 2.15
C ALA A 348 -14.64 3.49 2.55
N VAL A 349 -15.67 3.40 3.40
CA VAL A 349 -16.38 4.58 3.94
C VAL A 349 -15.44 5.42 4.81
N ARG A 350 -14.76 4.80 5.76
CA ARG A 350 -13.88 5.49 6.72
C ARG A 350 -12.71 6.17 6.02
N HIS A 351 -11.96 5.45 5.17
CA HIS A 351 -10.80 6.00 4.46
C HIS A 351 -11.20 7.14 3.52
N SER A 352 -12.35 6.99 2.85
CA SER A 352 -12.90 8.05 2.00
C SER A 352 -13.20 9.33 2.76
N SER A 353 -13.79 9.21 3.95
CA SER A 353 -14.07 10.35 4.84
C SER A 353 -12.77 11.01 5.31
N LEU A 354 -11.85 10.22 5.88
CA LEU A 354 -10.58 10.72 6.41
C LEU A 354 -9.73 11.40 5.32
N LEU A 355 -9.61 10.78 4.16
CA LEU A 355 -8.80 11.33 3.06
C LEU A 355 -9.45 12.56 2.45
N SER A 356 -10.78 12.56 2.28
CA SER A 356 -11.50 13.74 1.80
C SER A 356 -11.32 14.93 2.74
N LYS A 357 -11.42 14.70 4.05
CA LYS A 357 -11.13 15.73 5.07
C LYS A 357 -9.70 16.24 4.96
N GLU A 358 -8.72 15.33 4.86
CA GLU A 358 -7.30 15.67 4.76
C GLU A 358 -6.99 16.54 3.53
N ILE A 359 -7.64 16.26 2.40
CA ILE A 359 -7.52 17.05 1.18
C ILE A 359 -8.21 18.42 1.33
N GLN A 360 -9.42 18.45 1.91
CA GLN A 360 -10.20 19.68 2.10
C GLN A 360 -9.53 20.67 3.08
N THR A 361 -8.95 20.18 4.17
CA THR A 361 -8.25 21.01 5.16
C THR A 361 -6.83 21.37 4.73
N GLU A 362 -6.34 20.80 3.63
CA GLU A 362 -4.98 20.96 3.13
C GLU A 362 -3.89 20.57 4.15
N ASN A 363 -4.22 19.73 5.12
CA ASN A 363 -3.29 19.25 6.15
C ASN A 363 -2.04 18.59 5.55
N TRP A 364 -2.18 17.94 4.40
CA TRP A 364 -1.09 17.34 3.63
C TRP A 364 0.02 18.35 3.25
N LYS A 365 -0.27 19.65 3.20
CA LYS A 365 0.75 20.70 2.97
C LYS A 365 1.71 20.85 4.16
N ARG A 366 1.33 20.36 5.34
CA ARG A 366 2.12 20.40 6.58
C ARG A 366 2.93 19.12 6.81
N TYR A 367 2.82 18.12 5.93
CA TYR A 367 3.58 16.89 6.06
C TYR A 367 5.08 17.17 6.08
N PRO A 368 5.86 16.33 6.79
CA PRO A 368 7.31 16.39 6.75
C PRO A 368 7.84 16.46 5.31
N LYS A 369 8.82 17.33 5.08
CA LYS A 369 9.43 17.51 3.74
C LYS A 369 10.13 16.23 3.26
N GLU A 370 10.66 15.48 4.20
CA GLU A 370 11.34 14.19 4.02
C GLU A 370 10.57 13.13 4.81
N VAL A 371 10.32 11.99 4.19
CA VAL A 371 9.69 10.87 4.88
C VAL A 371 10.75 10.10 5.65
N MET A 372 10.61 10.05 6.97
CA MET A 372 11.47 9.22 7.80
C MET A 372 11.08 7.75 7.65
N LEU A 373 11.97 6.97 7.06
CA LEU A 373 11.85 5.52 7.03
C LEU A 373 12.63 4.92 8.20
N ALA A 374 12.00 4.01 8.92
CA ALA A 374 12.64 3.19 9.92
C ALA A 374 12.52 1.70 9.56
N ILE A 375 13.43 0.89 10.09
CA ILE A 375 13.36 -0.57 9.99
C ILE A 375 13.16 -1.10 11.40
N GLU A 376 12.03 -1.78 11.62
CA GLU A 376 11.74 -2.43 12.89
C GLU A 376 12.47 -3.79 12.97
N GLN A 377 13.70 -3.76 13.47
CA GLN A 377 14.61 -4.90 13.48
C GLN A 377 14.35 -5.84 14.67
N ASP A 378 14.67 -7.12 14.48
CA ASP A 378 14.73 -8.05 15.60
C ASP A 378 15.95 -7.73 16.48
N PRO A 379 15.85 -7.80 17.82
CA PRO A 379 17.00 -7.69 18.70
C PRO A 379 18.13 -8.64 18.29
N GLY A 380 19.36 -8.13 18.16
CA GLY A 380 20.51 -8.91 17.74
C GLY A 380 20.75 -9.02 16.22
N GLN A 381 19.79 -8.66 15.37
CA GLN A 381 20.03 -8.65 13.91
C GLN A 381 21.17 -7.70 13.51
N CYS A 382 21.31 -6.63 14.28
CA CYS A 382 22.06 -5.44 13.92
C CYS A 382 23.32 -5.19 14.75
N ASP A 383 23.58 -6.04 15.73
CA ASP A 383 24.80 -6.01 16.56
C ASP A 383 26.10 -6.15 15.74
N ASN A 384 25.99 -6.37 14.42
CA ASN A 384 27.10 -6.41 13.47
C ASN A 384 26.77 -5.73 12.11
N LEU A 385 25.86 -4.75 12.07
CA LEU A 385 25.41 -4.13 10.81
C LEU A 385 26.55 -3.51 10.01
N GLU A 386 27.50 -2.83 10.64
CA GLU A 386 28.64 -2.24 9.93
C GLU A 386 29.52 -3.30 9.27
N LYS A 387 29.84 -4.38 10.00
CA LYS A 387 30.62 -5.52 9.49
C LYS A 387 29.88 -6.25 8.37
N LYS A 388 28.57 -6.51 8.54
CA LYS A 388 27.72 -7.13 7.52
C LYS A 388 27.52 -6.23 6.30
N GLY A 389 27.39 -4.92 6.51
CA GLY A 389 27.17 -3.92 5.47
C GLY A 389 28.40 -3.77 4.57
N THR A 390 29.60 -3.69 5.15
CA THR A 390 30.85 -3.70 4.36
C THR A 390 31.03 -5.03 3.61
N ALA A 391 30.71 -6.17 4.22
CA ALA A 391 30.76 -7.47 3.55
C ALA A 391 29.76 -7.56 2.39
N TRP A 392 28.51 -7.13 2.60
CA TRP A 392 27.48 -7.11 1.57
C TRP A 392 27.82 -6.16 0.42
N ALA A 393 28.29 -4.94 0.71
CA ALA A 393 28.73 -4.00 -0.32
C ALA A 393 29.85 -4.59 -1.19
N LYS A 394 30.82 -5.28 -0.60
CA LYS A 394 31.87 -6.01 -1.34
C LYS A 394 31.28 -7.12 -2.20
N THR A 395 30.34 -7.91 -1.68
CA THR A 395 29.64 -8.97 -2.43
C THR A 395 28.85 -8.39 -3.61
N MET A 396 28.11 -7.30 -3.41
CA MET A 396 27.37 -6.62 -4.47
C MET A 396 28.29 -6.04 -5.55
N GLN A 397 29.44 -5.49 -5.18
CA GLN A 397 30.43 -5.03 -6.15
C GLN A 397 31.01 -6.21 -6.95
N LYS A 398 31.32 -7.34 -6.31
CA LYS A 398 31.77 -8.56 -7.00
C LYS A 398 30.70 -9.08 -7.96
N TRP A 399 29.45 -9.17 -7.52
CA TRP A 399 28.32 -9.62 -8.34
C TRP A 399 28.09 -8.69 -9.54
N LYS A 400 28.06 -7.36 -9.33
CA LYS A 400 27.95 -6.38 -10.44
C LYS A 400 29.08 -6.52 -11.46
N ARG A 401 30.31 -6.81 -11.01
CA ARG A 401 31.45 -7.07 -11.90
C ARG A 401 31.29 -8.38 -12.68
N ALA A 402 30.85 -9.45 -12.02
CA ALA A 402 30.60 -10.74 -12.66
C ALA A 402 29.49 -10.62 -13.71
N TYR A 403 28.33 -10.06 -13.34
CA TYR A 403 27.19 -9.86 -14.24
C TYR A 403 27.53 -9.03 -15.48
N ARG A 404 28.33 -7.97 -15.32
CA ARG A 404 28.82 -7.17 -16.47
C ARG A 404 29.71 -7.99 -17.41
N LYS A 405 30.56 -8.89 -16.88
CA LYS A 405 31.39 -9.76 -17.71
C LYS A 405 30.55 -10.77 -18.50
N THR A 406 29.59 -11.42 -17.85
CA THR A 406 28.71 -12.40 -18.52
C THR A 406 27.87 -11.77 -19.63
N ASN A 407 27.35 -10.55 -19.41
CA ASN A 407 26.56 -9.85 -20.43
C ASN A 407 27.41 -9.22 -21.55
N ALA A 408 28.70 -9.00 -21.33
CA ALA A 408 29.60 -8.53 -22.38
C ALA A 408 29.97 -9.68 -23.33
N SER A 409 30.14 -10.91 -22.84
CA SER A 409 30.46 -12.08 -23.66
C SER A 409 29.32 -12.55 -24.55
N THR A 410 28.06 -12.28 -24.20
CA THR A 410 26.90 -12.69 -25.02
C THR A 410 26.59 -11.72 -26.17
N LYS A 411 27.35 -10.63 -26.30
CA LYS A 411 27.19 -9.61 -27.35
C LYS A 411 28.29 -9.62 -28.41
N GLN A 412 29.25 -10.54 -28.31
CA GLN A 412 30.20 -10.90 -29.37
C GLN A 412 29.70 -12.18 -30.02
#